data_AF-A0A968YZZ3-F1
#
_entry.id   AF-A0A968YZZ3-F1
#
_cell.length_a   1.000
_cell.length_b   1.000
_cell.length_c   1.000
_cell.angle_alpha   90.00
_cell.angle_beta   90.00
_cell.angle_gamma   90.00
#
_symmetry.space_group_name_H-M   'P 1'
#
loop_
_entity.id
_entity.type
_entity.pdbx_description
1 polymer ?
#
loop_
_entity_poly.entity_id
_entity_poly.type
_entity_poly.pdbx_seq_one_letter_code
_entity_poly.pdbx_strand_id
1 'polypeptide(L)' 'MLTSLLAEALAVTADNLNMTASILNCAQEASEELSAEAKERLNLVQIALSMALQAMEHDELRQLMEQSDSYVPS' A
#
# COMPACT_ATOMS: atom_id res chain seq x y z
N MET A 1 -18.37 -8.07 14.96
CA MET A 1 -18.82 -8.21 13.55
C MET A 1 -18.42 -7.01 12.70
N LEU A 2 -18.78 -5.77 13.03
CA LEU A 2 -18.34 -4.62 12.21
C LEU A 2 -16.85 -4.30 12.36
N THR A 3 -16.31 -4.41 13.57
CA THR A 3 -14.86 -4.22 13.83
C THR A 3 -14.00 -5.31 13.21
N SER A 4 -14.45 -6.56 13.19
CA SER A 4 -13.74 -7.65 12.51
C SER A 4 -13.74 -7.46 10.99
N LEU A 5 -14.86 -7.02 10.41
CA LEU A 5 -14.91 -6.68 8.98
C LEU A 5 -13.99 -5.50 8.65
N LEU A 6 -13.91 -4.49 9.53
CA LEU A 6 -12.97 -3.37 9.36
C LEU A 6 -11.52 -3.84 9.46
N ALA A 7 -11.18 -4.72 10.41
CA ALA A 7 -9.86 -5.32 10.54
C ALA A 7 -9.43 -6.07 9.27
N GLU A 8 -10.30 -6.93 8.73
CA GLU A 8 -10.06 -7.63 7.47
C GLU A 8 -9.90 -6.67 6.29
N ALA A 9 -10.78 -5.67 6.17
CA ALA A 9 -10.70 -4.68 5.10
C ALA A 9 -9.39 -3.88 5.15
N LEU A 10 -8.93 -3.50 6.35
CA LEU A 10 -7.66 -2.81 6.56
C LEU A 10 -6.48 -3.73 6.21
N ALA A 11 -6.50 -4.99 6.66
CA ALA A 11 -5.44 -5.94 6.36
C ALA A 11 -5.30 -6.18 4.86
N VAL A 12 -6.41 -6.45 4.15
CA VAL A 12 -6.42 -6.60 2.68
C VAL A 12 -5.96 -5.33 1.98
N THR A 13 -6.33 -4.16 2.50
CA THR A 13 -5.88 -2.88 1.94
C THR A 13 -4.37 -2.72 2.10
N ALA A 14 -3.81 -3.00 3.28
CA ALA A 14 -2.38 -2.94 3.54
C ALA A 14 -1.59 -3.90 2.63
N ASP A 15 -2.06 -5.14 2.49
CA ASP A 15 -1.44 -6.13 1.60
C ASP A 15 -1.42 -5.65 0.14
N ASN A 16 -2.54 -5.11 -0.35
CA ASN A 16 -2.62 -4.57 -1.70
C ASN A 16 -1.69 -3.37 -1.91
N LEU A 17 -1.55 -2.49 -0.92
CA LEU A 17 -0.62 -1.36 -0.98
C LEU A 17 0.84 -1.86 -1.02
N ASN A 18 1.21 -2.82 -0.17
CA ASN A 18 2.55 -3.41 -0.15
C ASN A 18 2.88 -4.17 -1.45
N MET A 19 1.91 -4.92 -1.98
CA MET A 19 2.05 -5.59 -3.28
C MET A 19 2.22 -4.57 -4.41
N THR A 20 1.44 -3.49 -4.41
CA THR A 20 1.56 -2.40 -5.39
C THR A 20 2.94 -1.76 -5.32
N ALA A 21 3.46 -1.49 -4.11
CA ALA A 21 4.78 -0.90 -3.93
C ALA A 21 5.88 -1.81 -4.47
N SER A 22 5.77 -3.12 -4.19
CA SER A 22 6.71 -4.12 -4.71
C SER A 22 6.68 -4.20 -6.24
N ILE A 23 5.49 -4.20 -6.84
CA ILE A 23 5.33 -4.22 -8.31
C ILE A 23 5.94 -2.95 -8.94
N LEU A 24 5.65 -1.77 -8.39
CA LEU A 24 6.16 -0.51 -8.93
C LEU A 24 7.68 -0.39 -8.78
N ASN A 25 8.26 -0.88 -7.67
CA ASN A 25 9.71 -0.94 -7.50
C ASN A 25 10.35 -1.90 -8.52
N CYS A 26 9.78 -3.08 -8.74
CA CYS A 26 10.26 -4.01 -9.77
C CYS A 26 10.16 -3.45 -11.19
N ALA A 27 9.10 -2.67 -11.47
CA ALA A 27 8.86 -2.07 -12.78
C ALA A 27 9.59 -0.73 -12.97
N GLN A 28 10.44 -0.30 -12.03
CA GLN A 28 11.07 1.01 -12.08
C GLN A 28 11.99 1.18 -13.29
N GLU A 29 12.67 0.12 -13.72
CA GLU A 29 13.50 0.12 -14.94
C GLU A 29 12.65 0.40 -16.20
N ALA A 30 11.42 -0.14 -16.27
CA ALA A 30 10.51 0.13 -17.39
C ALA A 30 10.04 1.61 -17.44
N SER A 31 10.19 2.36 -16.33
CA SER A 31 9.85 3.77 -16.31
C SER A 31 10.83 4.64 -17.11
N GLU A 32 12.04 4.14 -17.41
CA GLU A 32 13.07 4.91 -18.12
C GLU A 32 12.65 5.28 -19.55
N GLU A 33 11.87 4.41 -20.21
CA GLU A 33 11.37 4.59 -21.57
C GLU A 33 10.17 5.56 -21.66
N LEU A 34 9.60 5.98 -20.52
CA LEU A 34 8.45 6.87 -20.49
C LEU A 34 8.80 8.32 -20.83
N SER A 35 7.80 9.05 -21.35
CA SER A 35 7.89 10.51 -21.51
C SER A 35 8.05 11.22 -20.16
N ALA A 36 8.55 12.45 -20.17
CA ALA A 36 8.71 13.25 -18.94
C ALA A 36 7.37 13.44 -18.19
N GLU A 37 6.28 13.69 -18.92
CA GLU A 37 4.95 13.81 -18.32
C GLU A 37 4.50 12.49 -17.68
N ALA A 38 4.70 11.35 -18.35
CA ALA A 38 4.35 10.05 -17.78
C ALA A 38 5.17 9.71 -16.53
N LYS A 39 6.46 10.09 -16.50
CA LYS A 39 7.31 9.96 -15.30
C LYS A 39 6.80 10.82 -14.15
N GLU A 40 6.36 12.05 -14.42
CA GLU A 40 5.77 12.92 -13.39
C GLU A 40 4.48 12.33 -12.83
N ARG A 41 3.59 11.80 -13.69
CA ARG A 41 2.37 11.10 -13.24
C ARG A 41 2.69 9.86 -12.41
N LEU A 42 3.68 9.07 -12.81
CA LEU A 42 4.12 7.89 -12.06
C LEU A 42 4.68 8.28 -10.69
N ASN A 43 5.46 9.37 -10.61
CA ASN A 43 5.97 9.89 -9.34
C ASN A 43 4.82 10.32 -8.41
N LEU A 44 3.75 10.94 -8.93
CA LEU A 44 2.57 11.26 -8.12
C LEU A 44 1.91 10.00 -7.55
N VAL A 45 1.83 8.92 -8.33
CA VAL A 45 1.32 7.62 -7.85
C VAL A 45 2.20 7.05 -6.73
N GLN A 46 3.52 7.11 -6.88
CA GLN A 46 4.47 6.64 -5.85
C GLN A 46 4.38 7.45 -4.55
N ILE A 47 4.19 8.77 -4.65
CA ILE A 47 3.96 9.64 -3.48
C ILE A 47 2.66 9.26 -2.79
N ALA A 48 1.56 9.13 -3.54
CA ALA A 48 0.26 8.75 -2.98
C ALA A 48 0.32 7.37 -2.29
N LEU A 49 1.03 6.42 -2.90
CA LEU A 49 1.23 5.09 -2.32
C LEU A 49 2.03 5.13 -1.02
N SER A 50 3.12 5.90 -0.98
CA SER A 50 3.92 6.09 0.24
C SER A 50 3.10 6.71 1.36
N MET A 51 2.27 7.71 1.04
CA MET A 51 1.38 8.34 2.02
C MET A 51 0.31 7.37 2.53
N ALA A 52 -0.26 6.53 1.67
CA ALA A 52 -1.24 5.52 2.05
C ALA A 52 -0.61 4.48 2.99
N LEU A 53 0.60 3.98 2.68
CA LEU A 53 1.33 3.06 3.54
C LEU A 53 1.63 3.68 4.91
N GLN A 54 2.12 4.92 4.94
CA GLN A 54 2.38 5.64 6.20
C GLN A 54 1.11 5.80 7.04
N ALA A 55 -0.05 6.04 6.41
CA ALA A 55 -1.31 6.12 7.14
C ALA A 55 -1.69 4.79 7.81
N MET A 56 -1.35 3.66 7.19
CA MET A 56 -1.61 2.31 7.73
C MET A 56 -0.69 1.95 8.92
N GLU A 57 0.41 2.67 9.11
CA GLU A 57 1.30 2.50 10.27
C GLU A 57 0.76 3.10 11.57
N HIS A 58 -0.37 3.82 11.53
CA HIS A 58 -1.01 4.35 12.73
C HIS A 58 -1.32 3.22 13.73
N ASP A 59 -0.90 3.39 14.99
CA ASP A 59 -0.92 2.32 15.99
C ASP A 59 -2.29 1.64 16.15
N GLU A 60 -3.38 2.40 16.17
CA GLU A 60 -4.73 1.85 16.29
C GLU A 60 -5.13 1.03 15.05
N LEU A 61 -4.74 1.47 13.86
CA LEU A 61 -5.04 0.74 12.62
C LEU A 61 -4.21 -0.53 12.55
N ARG A 62 -2.94 -0.47 12.95
CA ARG A 62 -2.07 -1.65 13.03
C ARG A 62 -2.59 -2.68 14.02
N GLN A 63 -2.94 -2.26 15.24
CA GLN A 63 -3.54 -3.16 16.24
C GLN A 63 -4.86 -3.76 15.75
N LEU A 64 -5.65 -3.02 14.99
CA LEU A 64 -6.89 -3.54 14.42
C LEU A 64 -6.61 -4.57 13.32
N MET A 65 -5.62 -4.34 12.45
CA MET A 65 -5.19 -5.31 11.45
C MET A 65 -4.63 -6.59 12.06
N GLU A 66 -3.85 -6.50 13.14
CA GLU A 66 -3.31 -7.66 13.88
C GLU A 66 -4.40 -8.59 14.45
N GLN A 67 -5.63 -8.10 14.59
CA GLN A 67 -6.79 -8.91 14.98
C GLN A 67 -7.42 -9.66 13.81
N SER A 68 -6.95 -9.44 12.59
CA SER A 68 -7.40 -10.12 11.37
C SER A 68 -6.60 -11.39 11.13
N ASP A 69 -7.30 -12.47 10.78
CA ASP A 69 -6.69 -13.75 10.40
C ASP A 69 -5.86 -13.66 9.10
N SER A 70 -6.04 -12.61 8.29
CA SER A 70 -5.30 -12.40 7.04
C SER A 70 -4.03 -11.57 7.20
N TYR A 71 -3.78 -10.97 8.37
CA TYR A 71 -2.62 -10.10 8.55
C TYR A 71 -1.32 -10.91 8.71
N VAL A 72 -0.34 -10.65 7.82
CA VAL A 72 1.00 -11.21 7.92
C VAL A 72 2.00 -10.06 8.12
N PRO A 73 2.63 -9.93 9.31
CA PRO A 73 3.64 -8.90 9.52
C PRO A 73 4.83 -9.16 8.57
N SER A 74 5.26 -8.11 7.89
CA SER A 74 6.42 -8.12 6.97
C SER A 74 7.71 -7.71 7.67
#